data_AF-A0AAJ2F704-F1
#
_entry.id   AF-A0AAJ2F704-F1
#
_cell.length_a   1.000
_cell.length_b   1.000
_cell.length_c   1.000
_cell.angle_alpha   90.00
_cell.angle_beta   90.00
_cell.angle_gamma   90.00
#
_symmetry.space_group_name_H-M   'P 1'
#
loop_
_entity.id
_entity.type
_entity.pdbx_description
1 polymer ?
#
loop_
_entity_poly.entity_id
_entity_poly.type
_entity_poly.pdbx_seq_one_letter_code
_entity_poly.pdbx_strand_id
1 'polypeptide(L)'
;MAKEGDTIVVCRFLNLGIDMVQLIKLIEQLKLRGIHLQSLNESFDSTTPMGDLFYRLMCILADTERSLRRENTLEGLRIAKEKGMQGGRKFIGLNKQYQIIAPEVKKVHDSMMYSNKTIREIFSIKIRQYFTRY
;
A
#
# COMPACT_ATOMS: atom_id res chain seq x y z
N MET A 1 6.36 -24.47 17.93
CA MET A 1 5.23 -23.56 17.59
C MET A 1 4.28 -23.55 18.77
N ALA A 2 3.72 -22.39 19.10
CA ALA A 2 2.72 -22.26 20.17
C ALA A 2 1.46 -23.06 19.82
N LYS A 3 0.89 -23.72 20.82
CA LYS A 3 -0.30 -24.57 20.74
C LYS A 3 -1.48 -23.90 21.46
N GLU A 4 -2.67 -24.43 21.22
CA GLU A 4 -3.88 -24.01 21.95
C GLU A 4 -3.65 -24.11 23.46
N GLY A 5 -4.03 -23.06 24.19
CA GLY A 5 -3.80 -22.91 25.63
C GLY A 5 -2.46 -22.29 26.03
N ASP A 6 -1.51 -22.13 25.10
CA ASP A 6 -0.26 -21.43 25.39
C ASP A 6 -0.47 -19.91 25.55
N THR A 7 0.34 -19.28 26.41
CA THR A 7 0.38 -17.82 26.56
C THR A 7 1.69 -17.26 26.01
N ILE A 8 1.58 -16.37 25.04
CA ILE A 8 2.70 -15.59 24.52
C ILE A 8 2.83 -14.33 25.39
N VAL A 9 3.97 -14.20 26.06
CA VAL A 9 4.28 -13.04 26.89
C VAL A 9 5.22 -12.10 26.12
N VAL A 10 4.84 -10.84 26.02
CA VAL A 10 5.67 -9.78 25.44
C VAL A 10 5.94 -8.69 26.48
N CYS A 11 7.13 -8.08 26.44
CA CYS A 11 7.42 -6.99 27.38
C CYS A 11 6.64 -5.72 27.02
N ARG A 12 6.53 -5.41 25.73
CA ARG A 12 5.93 -4.18 25.22
C ARG A 12 5.45 -4.41 23.79
N PHE A 13 4.31 -3.84 23.39
CA PHE A 13 3.81 -4.02 22.02
C PHE A 13 4.76 -3.46 20.96
N LEU A 14 5.48 -2.38 21.29
CA LEU A 14 6.46 -1.74 20.39
C LEU A 14 7.63 -2.65 19.99
N ASN A 15 7.93 -3.68 20.80
CA ASN A 15 9.03 -4.60 20.49
C ASN A 15 8.68 -5.59 19.37
N LEU A 16 7.41 -5.69 18.99
CA LEU A 16 6.98 -6.52 17.86
C LEU A 16 7.32 -5.87 16.52
N GLY A 17 7.63 -4.57 16.48
CA GLY A 17 7.96 -3.84 15.24
C GLY A 17 6.80 -3.78 14.23
N ILE A 18 5.57 -3.99 14.70
CA ILE A 18 4.36 -4.02 13.90
C ILE A 18 3.52 -2.77 14.10
N ASP A 19 2.74 -2.39 13.10
CA ASP A 19 1.75 -1.33 13.23
C ASP A 19 0.56 -1.76 14.11
N MET A 20 -0.24 -0.81 14.58
CA MET A 20 -1.38 -1.08 15.46
C MET A 20 -2.43 -2.00 14.82
N VAL A 21 -2.63 -1.88 13.49
CA VAL A 21 -3.57 -2.70 12.73
C VAL A 21 -3.07 -4.14 12.63
N GLN A 22 -1.78 -4.35 12.47
CA GLN A 22 -1.10 -5.63 12.49
C GLN A 22 -1.15 -6.25 13.88
N LEU A 23 -0.99 -5.46 14.94
CA LEU A 23 -1.15 -5.93 16.32
C LEU A 23 -2.57 -6.46 16.57
N ILE A 24 -3.59 -5.70 16.18
CA ILE A 24 -5.00 -6.12 16.29
C ILE A 24 -5.23 -7.44 15.55
N LYS A 25 -4.77 -7.53 14.29
CA LYS A 25 -4.87 -8.76 13.50
C LYS A 25 -4.14 -9.94 14.14
N LEU A 26 -2.97 -9.70 14.72
CA LEU A 26 -2.21 -10.74 15.41
C LEU A 26 -3.01 -11.24 16.62
N ILE A 27 -3.58 -10.34 17.42
CA ILE A 27 -4.41 -10.70 18.57
C ILE A 27 -5.61 -11.53 18.13
N GLU A 28 -6.30 -11.16 17.04
CA GLU A 28 -7.42 -11.96 16.49
C GLU A 28 -6.96 -13.35 16.04
N GLN A 29 -5.82 -13.43 15.35
CA GLN A 29 -5.27 -14.71 14.90
C GLN A 29 -4.88 -15.62 16.06
N LEU A 30 -4.31 -15.07 17.13
CA LEU A 30 -3.98 -15.82 18.34
C LEU A 30 -5.25 -16.28 19.06
N LYS A 31 -6.25 -15.41 19.18
CA LYS A 31 -7.55 -15.72 19.80
C LYS A 31 -8.28 -16.84 19.05
N LEU A 32 -8.26 -16.83 17.70
CA LEU A 32 -8.82 -17.90 16.86
C LEU A 32 -8.10 -19.24 17.03
N ARG A 33 -6.84 -19.23 17.44
CA ARG A 33 -6.04 -20.43 17.72
C ARG A 33 -6.10 -20.86 19.19
N GLY A 34 -6.89 -20.18 20.02
CA GLY A 34 -6.93 -20.39 21.47
C GLY A 34 -5.59 -20.11 22.15
N ILE A 35 -4.74 -19.25 21.56
CA ILE A 35 -3.48 -18.81 22.13
C ILE A 35 -3.71 -17.46 22.81
N HIS A 36 -3.19 -17.32 24.02
CA HIS A 36 -3.31 -16.10 24.80
C HIS A 36 -2.13 -15.17 24.54
N LEU A 37 -2.38 -13.87 24.54
CA LEU A 37 -1.36 -12.83 24.50
C LEU A 37 -1.41 -12.04 25.81
N GLN A 38 -0.24 -11.89 26.43
CA GLN A 38 -0.05 -11.08 27.62
C GLN A 38 1.07 -10.07 27.39
N SER A 39 0.84 -8.81 27.76
CA SER A 39 1.86 -7.76 27.76
C SER A 39 2.18 -7.30 29.17
N LEU A 40 3.47 -7.29 29.52
CA LEU A 40 3.93 -6.96 30.88
C LEU A 40 3.86 -5.46 31.17
N ASN A 41 4.21 -4.60 30.21
CA ASN A 41 4.25 -3.15 30.45
C ASN A 41 2.89 -2.48 30.34
N GLU A 42 2.03 -2.96 29.45
CA GLU A 42 0.69 -2.41 29.21
C GLU A 42 -0.37 -3.06 30.10
N SER A 43 0.03 -3.96 31.01
CA SER A 43 -0.87 -4.75 31.87
C SER A 43 -2.03 -5.37 31.08
N PHE A 44 -1.73 -5.84 29.87
CA PHE A 44 -2.73 -6.39 28.96
C PHE A 44 -2.76 -7.90 29.06
N ASP A 45 -3.95 -8.46 29.24
CA ASP A 45 -4.17 -9.90 29.23
C ASP A 45 -5.42 -10.23 28.44
N SER A 46 -5.22 -10.89 27.30
CA SER A 46 -6.30 -11.33 26.38
C SER A 46 -7.30 -12.33 26.97
N THR A 47 -7.02 -12.94 28.12
CA THR A 47 -7.93 -13.87 28.82
C THR A 47 -8.97 -13.14 29.67
N THR A 48 -8.71 -11.87 30.03
CA THR A 48 -9.53 -11.14 30.99
C THR A 48 -10.62 -10.32 30.30
N PRO A 49 -11.80 -10.11 30.94
CA PRO A 49 -12.82 -9.19 30.41
C PRO A 49 -12.31 -7.77 30.20
N MET A 50 -11.38 -7.33 31.05
CA MET A 50 -10.71 -6.03 30.92
C MET A 50 -9.81 -5.99 29.68
N GLY A 51 -9.12 -7.08 29.36
CA GLY A 51 -8.35 -7.22 28.13
C GLY A 51 -9.22 -7.19 26.88
N ASP A 52 -10.40 -7.81 26.88
CA ASP A 52 -11.34 -7.73 25.75
C ASP A 52 -11.87 -6.29 25.56
N LEU A 53 -12.16 -5.58 26.65
CA LEU A 53 -12.53 -4.16 26.59
C LEU A 53 -11.40 -3.30 26.03
N PHE A 54 -10.18 -3.47 26.56
CA PHE A 54 -9.00 -2.75 26.09
C PHE A 54 -8.76 -3.01 24.61
N TYR A 55 -8.83 -4.26 24.18
CA TYR A 55 -8.72 -4.66 22.78
C TYR A 55 -9.74 -3.92 21.89
N ARG A 56 -11.02 -3.91 22.26
CA ARG A 56 -12.08 -3.21 21.51
C ARG A 56 -11.83 -1.71 21.42
N LEU A 57 -11.39 -1.09 22.52
CA LEU A 57 -11.05 0.33 22.53
C LEU A 57 -9.87 0.61 21.59
N MET A 58 -8.84 -0.23 21.62
CA MET A 58 -7.70 -0.13 20.70
C MET A 58 -8.13 -0.27 19.24
N CYS A 59 -9.09 -1.15 18.92
CA CYS A 59 -9.63 -1.26 17.56
C CYS A 59 -10.28 0.05 17.10
N ILE A 60 -11.14 0.64 17.94
CA ILE A 60 -11.81 1.91 17.62
C ILE A 60 -10.78 3.04 17.41
N LEU A 61 -9.76 3.11 18.26
CA LEU A 61 -8.69 4.10 18.13
C LEU A 61 -7.86 3.88 16.86
N ALA A 62 -7.49 2.64 16.54
CA ALA A 62 -6.74 2.30 15.33
C ALA A 62 -7.50 2.70 14.05
N ASP A 63 -8.81 2.46 14.02
CA ASP A 63 -9.67 2.87 12.90
C ASP A 63 -9.78 4.39 12.79
N THR A 64 -9.85 5.09 13.92
CA THR A 64 -9.90 6.55 13.96
C THR A 64 -8.60 7.16 13.45
N GLU A 65 -7.44 6.69 13.94
CA GLU A 65 -6.13 7.16 13.46
C GLU A 65 -5.93 6.91 11.97
N ARG A 66 -6.35 5.73 11.47
CA ARG A 66 -6.25 5.40 10.05
C ARG A 66 -7.10 6.34 9.20
N SER A 67 -8.31 6.65 9.67
CA SER A 67 -9.22 7.57 8.99
C SER A 67 -8.64 8.99 8.97
N LEU A 68 -8.12 9.48 10.11
CA LEU A 68 -7.48 10.78 10.22
C LEU A 68 -6.23 10.91 9.34
N ARG A 69 -5.38 9.87 9.31
CA ARG A 69 -4.20 9.83 8.44
C ARG A 69 -4.58 9.92 6.97
N ARG A 70 -5.66 9.26 6.56
CA ARG A 70 -6.18 9.31 5.20
C ARG A 70 -6.70 10.70 4.86
N GLU A 71 -7.49 11.30 5.74
CA GLU A 71 -8.02 12.66 5.58
C GLU A 71 -6.90 13.69 5.41
N ASN A 72 -5.91 13.67 6.32
CA ASN A 72 -4.74 14.55 6.23
C ASN A 72 -3.94 14.36 4.93
N THR A 73 -3.84 13.13 4.45
CA THR A 73 -3.16 12.83 3.16
C THR A 73 -3.93 13.44 1.99
N LEU A 74 -5.27 13.31 1.98
CA LEU A 74 -6.11 13.87 0.93
C LEU A 74 -6.05 15.40 0.93
N GLU A 75 -6.06 16.02 2.11
CA GLU A 75 -5.93 17.47 2.23
C GLU A 75 -4.55 17.95 1.75
N GLY A 76 -3.49 17.24 2.12
CA GLY A 76 -2.14 17.51 1.60
C GLY A 76 -2.06 17.40 0.06
N LEU A 77 -2.73 16.40 -0.53
CA LEU A 77 -2.81 16.25 -1.98
C LEU A 77 -3.64 17.37 -2.64
N ARG A 78 -4.71 17.84 -1.99
CA ARG A 78 -5.53 18.95 -2.47
C ARG A 78 -4.70 20.24 -2.53
N ILE A 79 -3.99 20.56 -1.46
CA ILE A 79 -3.09 21.73 -1.38
C ILE A 79 -1.96 21.61 -2.41
N ALA A 80 -1.36 20.43 -2.58
CA ALA A 80 -0.31 20.22 -3.58
C ALA A 80 -0.84 20.43 -5.01
N LYS A 81 -2.06 19.97 -5.29
CA LYS A 81 -2.72 20.15 -6.59
C LYS A 81 -3.04 21.62 -6.87
N GLU A 82 -3.52 22.37 -5.87
CA GLU A 82 -3.74 23.82 -5.97
C GLU A 82 -2.44 24.58 -6.25
N LYS A 83 -1.32 24.13 -5.67
CA LYS A 83 0.02 24.64 -5.96
C LYS A 83 0.59 24.19 -7.32
N GLY A 84 -0.18 23.48 -8.13
CA GLY A 84 0.23 23.00 -9.46
C GLY A 84 1.19 21.80 -9.43
N MET A 85 1.41 21.16 -8.27
CA MET A 85 2.24 19.97 -8.19
C MET A 85 1.48 18.76 -8.74
N GLN A 86 1.94 18.19 -9.86
CA GLN A 86 1.43 16.92 -10.37
C GLN A 86 2.09 15.76 -9.61
N GLY A 87 1.30 15.07 -8.79
CA GLY A 87 1.70 13.82 -8.15
C GLY A 87 1.82 12.66 -9.13
N GLY A 88 2.20 11.48 -8.62
CA GLY A 88 2.37 10.25 -9.41
C GLY A 88 3.80 10.01 -9.90
N ARG A 89 3.99 8.88 -10.60
CA ARG A 89 5.31 8.51 -11.13
C ARG A 89 5.72 9.53 -12.20
N LYS A 90 6.82 10.23 -11.97
CA LYS A 90 7.43 11.09 -13.00
C LYS A 90 7.69 10.25 -14.25
N PHE A 91 7.18 10.71 -15.38
CA PHE A 91 7.50 10.11 -16.66
C PHE A 91 8.97 10.41 -16.97
N ILE A 92 9.83 9.43 -16.72
CA ILE A 92 11.19 9.41 -17.25
C ILE A 92 10.97 9.12 -18.74
N GLY A 93 11.29 10.07 -19.60
CA GLY A 93 10.99 10.00 -21.04
C GLY A 93 11.45 8.72 -21.73
N LEU A 94 11.14 8.60 -23.03
CA LEU A 94 11.64 7.52 -23.87
C LEU A 94 13.18 7.40 -23.75
N ASN A 95 13.70 6.17 -23.66
CA ASN A 95 15.14 5.92 -23.74
C ASN A 95 15.68 6.51 -25.07
N LYS A 96 16.94 6.98 -25.10
CA LYS A 96 17.56 7.66 -26.27
C LYS A 96 17.32 6.93 -27.59
N GLN A 97 17.44 5.60 -27.57
CA GLN A 97 17.18 4.75 -28.74
C GLN A 97 15.77 4.93 -29.33
N TYR A 98 14.76 5.09 -28.48
CA TYR A 98 13.37 5.23 -28.90
C TYR A 98 12.97 6.66 -29.23
N GLN A 99 13.72 7.67 -28.77
CA GLN A 99 13.50 9.06 -29.16
C GLN A 99 13.77 9.28 -30.66
N ILE A 100 14.73 8.54 -31.22
CA ILE A 100 15.11 8.60 -32.65
C ILE A 100 13.98 8.03 -33.54
N ILE A 101 13.35 6.95 -33.09
CA ILE A 101 12.35 6.19 -33.87
C ILE A 101 10.93 6.76 -33.67
N ALA A 102 10.68 7.47 -32.56
CA ALA A 102 9.40 8.07 -32.23
C ALA A 102 8.74 8.92 -33.33
N PRO A 103 9.44 9.83 -34.05
CA PRO A 103 8.81 10.63 -35.10
C PRO A 103 8.33 9.81 -36.30
N GLU A 104 9.03 8.72 -36.65
CA GLU A 104 8.60 7.82 -37.74
C GLU A 104 7.38 6.99 -37.32
N VAL A 105 7.41 6.43 -36.11
CA VAL A 105 6.26 5.71 -35.54
C VAL A 105 5.03 6.60 -35.49
N LYS A 106 5.19 7.89 -35.15
CA LYS A 106 4.08 8.85 -35.13
C LYS A 106 3.47 9.07 -36.51
N LYS A 107 4.29 9.27 -37.55
CA LYS A 107 3.80 9.40 -38.94
C LYS A 107 3.02 8.17 -39.41
N VAL A 108 3.49 6.98 -39.05
CA VAL A 108 2.83 5.70 -39.40
C VAL A 108 1.55 5.48 -38.61
N HIS A 109 1.48 5.95 -37.36
CA HIS A 109 0.27 5.91 -36.55
C HIS A 109 -0.78 6.92 -37.05
N ASP A 110 -0.38 8.15 -37.34
CA ASP A 110 -1.27 9.23 -37.80
C ASP A 110 -1.87 8.94 -39.18
N SER A 111 -1.21 8.14 -40.01
CA SER A 111 -1.77 7.67 -41.28
C SER A 111 -2.90 6.64 -41.11
N MET A 112 -3.13 6.11 -39.90
CA MET A 112 -4.13 5.09 -39.55
C MET A 112 -4.09 3.82 -40.42
N MET A 113 -3.02 3.63 -41.19
CA MET A 113 -2.87 2.52 -42.16
C MET A 113 -2.62 1.17 -41.49
N TYR A 114 -2.06 1.17 -40.27
CA TYR A 114 -1.66 -0.04 -39.58
C TYR A 114 -2.18 -0.07 -38.14
N SER A 115 -2.52 -1.28 -37.67
CA SER A 115 -2.89 -1.51 -36.28
C SER A 115 -1.68 -1.28 -35.36
N ASN A 116 -1.93 -0.79 -34.15
CA ASN A 116 -0.92 -0.60 -33.10
C ASN A 116 -0.10 -1.86 -32.80
N LYS A 117 -0.66 -3.05 -33.04
CA LYS A 117 0.07 -4.32 -32.90
C LYS A 117 1.14 -4.46 -34.01
N THR A 118 0.75 -4.21 -35.25
CA THR A 118 1.61 -4.28 -36.43
C THR A 118 2.72 -3.24 -36.39
N ILE A 119 2.42 -2.01 -35.99
CA ILE A 119 3.43 -0.95 -35.83
C ILE A 119 4.51 -1.37 -34.82
N ARG A 120 4.12 -2.04 -33.72
CA ARG A 120 5.09 -2.49 -32.72
C ARG A 120 6.00 -3.61 -33.23
N GLU A 121 5.47 -4.49 -34.07
CA GLU A 121 6.26 -5.55 -34.71
C GLU A 121 7.25 -4.96 -35.72
N ILE A 122 6.80 -4.01 -36.56
CA ILE A 122 7.65 -3.31 -37.55
C ILE A 122 8.83 -2.61 -36.87
N PHE A 123 8.57 -1.87 -35.80
CA PHE A 123 9.60 -1.11 -35.09
C PHE A 123 10.28 -1.88 -33.95
N SER A 124 10.01 -3.19 -33.81
CA SER A 124 10.59 -4.06 -32.76
C SER A 124 10.43 -3.51 -31.32
N ILE A 125 9.26 -2.94 -31.04
CA ILE A 125 8.98 -2.19 -29.82
C ILE A 125 8.38 -3.10 -28.72
N LYS A 126 9.19 -3.41 -27.70
CA LYS A 126 8.80 -4.34 -26.60
C LYS A 126 7.86 -3.73 -25.55
N ILE A 127 7.95 -2.45 -25.25
CA ILE A 127 7.17 -1.80 -24.16
C ILE A 127 5.81 -1.31 -24.70
N ARG A 128 4.75 -1.28 -23.87
CA ARG A 128 3.39 -0.84 -24.27
C ARG A 128 3.20 0.69 -24.25
N GLN A 129 4.13 1.43 -23.65
CA GLN A 129 3.98 2.83 -23.23
C GLN A 129 4.25 3.89 -24.31
N TYR A 130 4.54 3.50 -25.55
CA TYR A 130 4.98 4.45 -26.59
C TYR A 130 3.88 5.40 -27.08
N PHE A 131 2.62 5.02 -26.95
CA PHE A 131 1.50 5.75 -27.53
C PHE A 131 0.76 6.65 -26.54
N THR A 132 1.15 6.69 -25.26
CA THR A 132 0.28 7.26 -24.21
C THR A 132 0.40 8.78 -24.03
N ARG A 133 1.20 9.49 -24.84
CA ARG A 133 1.31 10.96 -24.74
C ARG A 133 1.89 11.62 -26.00
N TYR A 134 1.28 11.34 -27.15
CA TYR A 134 1.23 12.27 -28.28
C TYR A 134 -0.20 12.72 -28.50
#